data_AF-A0A661LCD5-F1
#
_entry.id   AF-A0A661LCD5-F1
#
_cell.length_a   1.000
_cell.length_b   1.000
_cell.length_c   1.000
_cell.angle_alpha   90.00
_cell.angle_beta   90.00
_cell.angle_gamma   90.00
#
_symmetry.space_group_name_H-M   'P 1'
#
loop_
_entity.id
_entity.type
_entity.pdbx_description
1 polymer ?
#
loop_
_entity_poly.entity_id
_entity_poly.type
_entity_poly.pdbx_seq_one_letter_code
_entity_poly.pdbx_strand_id
1 'polypeptide(L)'
;SIGRYMIEKGYIDPEEMSMQKIREFLHNHPHLVQKILGQNPSYVFFRILDNGPLGNIGVPLTPGRSIALDASLFPKGALGFIRCKKPVLDSQGKIKKWVPFSRFVLNQDTGGAIKGAGRADIFWGSGHYAEVAAGHMRHQGELYILVKKK
;
A
#
# COMPACT_ATOMS: atom_id res chain seq x y z
N SER A 1 7.71 6.16 -12.20
CA SER A 1 7.24 4.83 -11.81
C SER A 1 7.34 3.92 -13.02
N ILE A 2 7.76 2.67 -12.83
CA ILE A 2 7.89 1.69 -13.93
C ILE A 2 6.56 1.45 -14.66
N GLY A 3 5.42 1.48 -13.95
CA GLY A 3 4.10 1.27 -14.56
C GLY A 3 3.77 2.35 -15.61
N ARG A 4 4.08 3.62 -15.32
CA ARG A 4 3.90 4.72 -16.29
C ARG A 4 4.76 4.51 -17.53
N TYR A 5 6.02 4.13 -17.36
CA TYR A 5 6.91 3.82 -18.48
C TYR A 5 6.37 2.67 -19.34
N MET A 6 5.81 1.63 -18.72
CA MET A 6 5.22 0.50 -19.45
C MET A 6 3.98 0.90 -20.26
N ILE A 7 3.14 1.80 -19.74
CA ILE A 7 2.01 2.39 -20.50
C ILE A 7 2.53 3.23 -21.68
N GLU A 8 3.50 4.11 -21.44
CA GLU A 8 4.06 4.98 -22.48
C GLU A 8 4.72 4.18 -23.62
N LYS A 9 5.20 2.96 -23.34
CA LYS A 9 5.75 2.04 -24.34
C LYS A 9 4.73 1.08 -24.95
N GLY A 10 3.45 1.16 -24.55
CA GLY A 10 2.39 0.28 -25.05
C GLY A 10 2.54 -1.18 -24.62
N TYR A 11 3.27 -1.45 -23.53
CA TYR A 11 3.45 -2.82 -23.02
C TYR A 11 2.22 -3.31 -22.25
N ILE A 12 1.52 -2.42 -21.58
CA ILE A 12 0.31 -2.71 -20.80
C ILE A 12 -0.67 -1.56 -21.00
N ASP A 13 -1.92 -1.88 -21.28
CA ASP A 13 -2.98 -0.90 -21.38
C ASP A 13 -3.21 -0.17 -20.05
N PRO A 14 -3.47 1.16 -20.07
CA PRO A 14 -3.70 1.94 -18.86
C PRO A 14 -4.80 1.36 -17.95
N GLU A 15 -5.84 0.78 -18.56
CA GLU A 15 -7.00 0.22 -17.87
C GLU A 15 -6.68 -1.09 -17.14
N GLU A 16 -5.72 -1.86 -17.65
CA GLU A 16 -5.30 -3.12 -17.06
C GLU A 16 -4.14 -2.97 -16.05
N MET A 17 -3.58 -1.77 -15.93
CA MET A 17 -2.37 -1.52 -15.15
C MET A 17 -2.53 -1.93 -13.68
N SER A 18 -1.82 -2.98 -13.30
CA SER A 18 -1.79 -3.53 -11.94
C SER A 18 -0.44 -4.19 -11.63
N MET A 19 -0.13 -4.39 -10.36
CA MET A 19 1.08 -5.11 -9.96
C MET A 19 1.11 -6.55 -10.48
N GLN A 20 -0.06 -7.20 -10.56
CA GLN A 20 -0.20 -8.54 -11.12
C GLN A 20 0.15 -8.54 -12.61
N LYS A 21 -0.42 -7.62 -13.40
CA LYS A 21 -0.09 -7.49 -14.84
C LYS A 21 1.37 -7.13 -15.09
N ILE A 22 1.97 -6.26 -14.28
CA ILE A 22 3.42 -5.96 -14.36
C ILE A 22 4.24 -7.24 -14.14
N ARG A 23 3.94 -8.02 -13.10
CA ARG A 23 4.65 -9.28 -12.82
C ARG A 23 4.48 -10.28 -13.96
N GLU A 24 3.26 -10.46 -14.46
CA GLU A 24 2.95 -11.34 -15.59
C GLU A 24 3.73 -10.95 -16.85
N PHE A 25 3.71 -9.66 -17.21
CA PHE A 25 4.42 -9.16 -18.37
C PHE A 25 5.93 -9.41 -18.27
N LEU A 26 6.54 -9.07 -17.13
CA LEU A 26 7.97 -9.25 -16.90
C LEU A 26 8.39 -10.72 -16.90
N HIS A 27 7.53 -11.60 -16.36
CA HIS A 27 7.73 -13.05 -16.41
C HIS A 27 7.74 -13.57 -17.84
N ASN A 28 6.83 -13.10 -18.70
CA ASN A 28 6.71 -13.52 -20.09
C ASN A 28 7.77 -12.85 -21.01
N HIS A 29 8.42 -11.77 -20.55
CA HIS A 29 9.43 -11.02 -21.32
C HIS A 29 10.74 -10.83 -20.52
N PRO A 30 11.46 -11.90 -20.18
CA PRO A 30 12.65 -11.84 -19.33
C PRO A 30 13.76 -10.91 -19.89
N HIS A 31 13.85 -10.81 -21.22
CA HIS A 31 14.81 -9.94 -21.93
C HIS A 31 14.54 -8.44 -21.73
N LEU A 32 13.32 -8.03 -21.35
CA LEU A 32 12.97 -6.63 -21.09
C LEU A 32 13.11 -6.22 -19.63
N VAL A 33 13.31 -7.18 -18.72
CA VAL A 33 13.28 -6.94 -17.26
C VAL A 33 14.28 -5.87 -16.84
N GLN A 34 15.55 -6.00 -17.23
CA GLN A 34 16.60 -5.04 -16.86
C GLN A 34 16.31 -3.64 -17.41
N LYS A 35 15.84 -3.57 -18.67
CA LYS A 35 15.50 -2.30 -19.32
C LYS A 35 14.35 -1.58 -18.61
N ILE A 36 13.32 -2.32 -18.21
CA ILE A 36 12.12 -1.77 -17.55
C ILE A 36 12.43 -1.39 -16.10
N LEU A 37 13.01 -2.30 -15.31
CA LEU A 37 13.32 -2.04 -13.90
C LEU A 37 14.38 -0.95 -13.74
N GLY A 38 15.36 -0.87 -14.65
CA GLY A 38 16.38 0.18 -14.68
C GLY A 38 15.86 1.59 -14.92
N GLN A 39 14.59 1.77 -15.30
CA GLN A 39 13.98 3.11 -15.39
C GLN A 39 13.70 3.74 -14.01
N ASN A 40 13.68 2.92 -12.95
CA ASN A 40 13.54 3.44 -11.59
C ASN A 40 14.92 3.52 -10.94
N PRO A 41 15.50 4.73 -10.74
CA PRO A 41 16.81 4.86 -10.11
C PRO A 41 16.79 4.53 -8.61
N SER A 42 15.60 4.41 -8.00
CA SER A 42 15.45 4.05 -6.60
C SER A 42 15.81 2.59 -6.36
N TYR A 43 16.65 2.34 -5.36
CA TYR A 43 17.08 1.01 -4.93
C TYR A 43 16.81 0.84 -3.43
N VAL A 44 16.31 -0.33 -3.04
CA VAL A 44 15.96 -0.65 -1.65
C VAL A 44 17.00 -1.60 -1.07
N PHE A 45 17.64 -1.19 0.02
CA PHE A 45 18.52 -2.04 0.82
C PHE A 45 17.74 -2.60 2.01
N PHE A 46 18.03 -3.85 2.38
CA PHE A 46 17.36 -4.54 3.47
C PHE A 46 18.33 -4.85 4.61
N ARG A 47 17.80 -4.93 5.82
CA ARG A 47 18.48 -5.50 6.99
C ARG A 47 17.58 -6.57 7.60
N ILE A 48 18.20 -7.59 8.18
CA ILE A 48 17.47 -8.67 8.85
C ILE A 48 16.96 -8.13 10.19
N LEU A 49 15.70 -8.46 10.50
CA LEU A 49 15.04 -8.14 11.76
C LEU A 49 14.41 -9.41 12.31
N ASP A 50 14.53 -9.63 13.62
CA ASP A 50 13.87 -10.76 14.29
C ASP A 50 12.38 -10.51 14.52
N ASN A 51 12.00 -9.23 14.60
CA ASN A 51 10.64 -8.77 14.83
C ASN A 51 10.06 -8.14 13.56
N GLY A 52 8.73 -8.07 13.45
CA GLY A 52 8.00 -7.60 12.28
C GLY A 52 8.44 -6.23 11.73
N PRO A 53 7.90 -5.81 10.57
CA PRO A 53 8.40 -4.63 9.86
C PRO A 53 8.31 -3.37 10.73
N LEU A 54 9.38 -2.59 10.73
CA LEU A 54 9.43 -1.29 11.37
C LEU A 54 8.95 -0.23 10.37
N GLY A 55 8.04 0.64 10.81
CA GLY A 55 7.65 1.81 10.04
C GLY A 55 8.72 2.90 10.06
N ASN A 56 8.44 4.02 9.37
CA ASN A 56 9.36 5.16 9.26
C ASN A 56 9.78 5.83 10.59
N ILE A 57 9.08 5.57 11.70
CA ILE A 57 9.45 6.05 13.05
C ILE A 57 10.18 5.00 13.90
N GLY A 58 10.56 3.86 13.32
CA GLY A 58 11.30 2.82 14.03
C GLY A 58 10.47 2.00 15.01
N VAL A 59 9.14 2.06 14.92
CA VAL A 59 8.23 1.21 15.72
C VAL A 59 7.64 0.09 14.88
N PRO A 60 7.36 -1.09 15.47
CA PRO A 60 6.70 -2.19 14.75
C PRO A 60 5.33 -1.79 14.23
N LEU A 61 5.04 -2.16 12.98
CA LEU A 61 3.72 -1.98 12.38
C LEU A 61 2.74 -3.02 12.91
N THR A 62 1.54 -2.57 13.27
CA THR A 62 0.44 -3.37 13.76
C THR A 62 -0.60 -3.59 12.65
N PRO A 63 -0.87 -4.84 12.24
CA PRO A 63 -1.84 -5.15 11.18
C PRO A 63 -3.21 -4.50 11.40
N GLY A 64 -3.68 -3.79 10.39
CA GLY A 64 -4.93 -3.05 10.37
C GLY A 64 -5.01 -1.90 11.37
N ARG A 65 -3.89 -1.47 11.97
CA ARG A 65 -3.81 -0.36 12.93
C ARG A 65 -2.76 0.67 12.53
N SER A 66 -1.71 0.28 11.83
CA SER A 66 -0.74 1.21 11.26
C SER A 66 -1.19 1.66 9.88
N ILE A 67 -1.03 2.95 9.62
CA ILE A 67 -1.24 3.54 8.30
C ILE A 67 0.01 4.33 7.87
N ALA A 68 0.16 4.49 6.55
CA ALA A 68 1.09 5.42 5.95
C ALA A 68 0.35 6.64 5.39
N LEU A 69 0.83 7.83 5.72
CA LEU A 69 0.34 9.10 5.20
C LEU A 69 1.47 9.92 4.56
N ASP A 70 1.09 11.01 3.89
CA ASP A 70 2.05 12.00 3.40
C ASP A 70 2.73 12.69 4.59
N ALA A 71 4.02 12.42 4.77
CA ALA A 71 4.82 12.95 5.87
C ALA A 71 5.01 14.48 5.82
N SER A 72 4.72 15.13 4.69
CA SER A 72 4.74 16.60 4.59
C SER A 72 3.47 17.26 5.14
N LEU A 73 2.38 16.51 5.27
CA LEU A 73 1.06 17.02 5.69
C LEU A 73 0.64 16.53 7.07
N PHE A 74 0.96 15.29 7.40
CA PHE A 74 0.48 14.65 8.62
C PHE A 74 1.61 14.33 9.59
N PRO A 75 1.46 14.64 10.89
CA PRO A 75 2.46 14.28 11.90
C PRO A 75 2.67 12.78 11.97
N LYS A 76 3.93 12.38 12.13
CA LYS A 76 4.26 10.98 12.43
C LYS A 76 3.71 10.60 13.81
N GLY A 77 3.22 9.38 13.95
CA GLY A 77 2.57 8.88 15.15
C GLY A 77 1.17 9.43 15.41
N ALA A 78 0.60 10.27 14.52
CA ALA A 78 -0.71 10.85 14.71
C ALA A 78 -1.80 9.78 14.90
N LEU A 79 -2.67 9.98 15.89
CA LEU A 79 -3.86 9.17 16.11
C LEU A 79 -4.94 9.58 15.11
N GLY A 80 -5.45 8.59 14.39
CA GLY A 80 -6.54 8.77 13.44
C GLY A 80 -7.70 7.83 13.70
N PHE A 81 -8.87 8.20 13.20
CA PHE A 81 -10.03 7.32 13.09
C PHE A 81 -10.40 7.17 11.61
N ILE A 82 -10.40 5.93 11.12
CA ILE A 82 -10.71 5.62 9.73
C ILE A 82 -12.10 5.01 9.62
N ARG A 83 -12.85 5.37 8.58
CA ARG A 83 -14.08 4.71 8.13
C ARG A 83 -13.93 4.35 6.66
N CYS A 84 -13.96 3.06 6.33
CA CYS A 84 -13.78 2.58 4.96
C CYS A 84 -14.44 1.21 4.79
N LYS A 85 -14.12 0.49 3.70
CA LYS A 85 -14.53 -0.89 3.45
C LYS A 85 -13.32 -1.82 3.49
N LYS A 86 -13.49 -3.03 4.01
CA LYS A 86 -12.47 -4.09 3.99
C LYS A 86 -13.02 -5.32 3.30
N PRO A 87 -12.17 -6.14 2.65
CA PRO A 87 -12.64 -7.36 2.02
C PRO A 87 -12.92 -8.43 3.08
N VAL A 88 -13.93 -9.24 2.81
CA VAL A 88 -14.20 -10.53 3.45
C VAL A 88 -13.89 -11.59 2.43
N LEU A 89 -13.00 -12.52 2.79
CA LEU A 89 -12.63 -13.61 1.92
C LEU A 89 -13.57 -14.81 2.13
N ASP A 90 -13.78 -15.59 1.07
CA ASP A 90 -14.43 -16.91 1.16
C ASP A 90 -13.42 -18.00 1.59
N SER A 91 -13.87 -19.25 1.62
CA SER A 91 -13.03 -20.42 1.95
C SER A 91 -11.92 -20.67 0.94
N GLN A 92 -11.99 -20.11 -0.27
CA GLN A 92 -10.96 -20.20 -1.31
C GLN A 92 -10.00 -19.00 -1.26
N GLY A 93 -10.15 -18.10 -0.28
CA GLY A 93 -9.31 -16.92 -0.15
C GLY A 93 -9.59 -15.85 -1.20
N LYS A 94 -10.73 -15.89 -1.90
CA LYS A 94 -11.16 -14.86 -2.86
C LYS A 94 -12.08 -13.84 -2.18
N ILE A 95 -12.12 -12.62 -2.71
CA ILE A 95 -12.98 -11.57 -2.16
C ILE A 95 -14.44 -11.95 -2.41
N LYS A 96 -15.15 -12.31 -1.33
CA LYS A 96 -16.59 -12.59 -1.36
C LYS A 96 -17.41 -11.31 -1.39
N LYS A 97 -17.03 -10.35 -0.54
CA LYS A 97 -17.70 -9.05 -0.44
C LYS A 97 -16.81 -8.02 0.27
N TRP A 98 -17.13 -6.76 0.07
CA TRP A 98 -16.58 -5.64 0.84
C TRP A 98 -17.57 -5.23 1.92
N VAL A 99 -17.10 -5.15 3.17
CA VAL A 99 -17.94 -4.74 4.31
C VAL A 99 -17.41 -3.44 4.91
N PRO A 100 -18.29 -2.54 5.38
CA PRO A 100 -17.86 -1.36 6.13
C PRO A 100 -17.03 -1.75 7.36
N PHE A 101 -16.05 -0.92 7.70
CA PHE A 101 -15.34 -0.99 8.96
C PHE A 101 -14.95 0.41 9.42
N SER A 102 -14.76 0.55 10.73
CA SER A 102 -14.13 1.72 11.32
C SER A 102 -13.22 1.32 12.46
N ARG A 103 -12.16 2.10 12.71
CA ARG A 103 -11.21 1.84 13.80
C ARG A 103 -10.26 3.01 14.03
N PHE A 104 -9.67 3.03 15.21
CA PHE A 104 -8.48 3.84 15.47
C PHE A 104 -7.24 3.25 14.80
N VAL A 105 -6.41 4.13 14.27
CA VAL A 105 -5.16 3.87 13.56
C VAL A 105 -4.08 4.87 13.97
N LEU A 106 -2.81 4.53 13.73
CA LEU A 106 -1.65 5.39 13.97
C LEU A 106 -0.87 5.59 12.67
N ASN A 107 -0.46 6.83 12.39
CA ASN A 107 0.43 7.16 11.28
C ASN A 107 1.88 6.75 11.58
N GLN A 108 2.21 5.46 11.41
CA GLN A 108 3.51 4.91 11.81
C GLN A 108 4.46 4.71 10.63
N ASP A 109 4.01 4.99 9.41
CA ASP A 109 4.81 4.79 8.20
C ASP A 109 4.62 5.89 7.16
N THR A 110 5.40 5.85 6.09
CA THR A 110 5.24 6.71 4.93
C THR A 110 5.59 5.96 3.64
N GLY A 111 5.13 6.45 2.50
CA GLY A 111 5.44 5.85 1.20
C GLY A 111 5.66 6.92 0.15
N GLY A 112 6.63 6.72 -0.75
CA GLY A 112 6.92 7.68 -1.81
C GLY A 112 5.72 7.97 -2.72
N ALA A 113 4.83 6.99 -2.89
CA ALA A 113 3.59 7.12 -3.68
C ALA A 113 2.38 7.60 -2.87
N ILE A 114 2.50 7.73 -1.54
CA ILE A 114 1.42 8.20 -0.66
C ILE A 114 1.58 9.71 -0.50
N LYS A 115 0.84 10.46 -1.32
CA LYS A 115 0.93 11.91 -1.43
C LYS A 115 -0.43 12.58 -1.33
N GLY A 116 -0.45 13.76 -0.70
CA GLY A 116 -1.64 14.59 -0.54
C GLY A 116 -2.55 14.18 0.63
N ALA A 117 -3.54 15.02 0.91
CA ALA A 117 -4.46 14.85 2.03
C ALA A 117 -5.51 13.72 1.81
N GLY A 118 -5.76 13.33 0.57
CA GLY A 118 -6.80 12.38 0.19
C GLY A 118 -6.33 10.92 0.09
N ARG A 119 -5.12 10.59 0.55
CA ARG A 119 -4.55 9.24 0.39
C ARG A 119 -3.97 8.71 1.69
N ALA A 120 -4.35 7.48 2.01
CA ALA A 120 -3.82 6.70 3.12
C ALA A 120 -3.57 5.27 2.65
N ASP A 121 -2.50 4.65 3.15
CA ASP A 121 -2.23 3.23 2.95
C ASP A 121 -2.38 2.50 4.28
N ILE A 122 -3.03 1.34 4.28
CA ILE A 122 -3.29 0.57 5.50
C ILE A 122 -2.38 -0.64 5.49
N PHE A 123 -1.55 -0.77 6.53
CA PHE A 123 -0.75 -1.97 6.70
C PHE A 123 -1.64 -3.13 7.14
N TRP A 124 -1.94 -4.08 6.24
CA TRP A 124 -2.81 -5.22 6.52
C TRP A 124 -2.11 -6.40 7.22
N GLY A 125 -0.80 -6.30 7.45
CA GLY A 125 -0.01 -7.39 8.01
C GLY A 125 0.66 -8.24 6.93
N SER A 126 0.79 -9.54 7.21
CA SER A 126 1.44 -10.52 6.34
C SER A 126 0.49 -11.68 6.04
N GLY A 127 0.80 -12.45 4.99
CA GLY A 127 0.02 -13.61 4.56
C GLY A 127 -1.10 -13.29 3.57
N HIS A 128 -1.84 -14.33 3.18
CA HIS A 128 -2.79 -14.29 2.06
C HIS A 128 -3.85 -13.20 2.18
N TYR A 129 -4.43 -13.02 3.37
CA TYR A 129 -5.42 -11.95 3.59
C TYR A 129 -4.84 -10.57 3.31
N ALA A 130 -3.61 -10.30 3.80
CA ALA A 130 -2.96 -9.02 3.63
C ALA A 130 -2.62 -8.75 2.16
N GLU A 131 -2.15 -9.77 1.43
CA GLU A 131 -1.90 -9.68 0.01
C GLU A 131 -3.17 -9.34 -0.78
N VAL A 132 -4.26 -10.09 -0.54
CA VAL A 132 -5.53 -9.84 -1.23
C VAL A 132 -6.11 -8.48 -0.86
N ALA A 133 -6.07 -8.11 0.42
CA ALA A 133 -6.60 -6.85 0.90
C ALA A 133 -5.81 -5.65 0.36
N ALA A 134 -4.48 -5.65 0.46
CA ALA A 134 -3.65 -4.58 -0.05
C ALA A 134 -3.70 -4.48 -1.58
N GLY A 135 -3.69 -5.62 -2.28
CA GLY A 135 -3.67 -5.65 -3.75
C GLY A 135 -4.96 -5.14 -4.41
N HIS A 136 -6.11 -5.24 -3.74
CA HIS A 136 -7.41 -4.84 -4.31
C HIS A 136 -8.01 -3.60 -3.64
N MET A 137 -7.41 -3.09 -2.58
CA MET A 137 -7.94 -1.92 -1.87
C MET A 137 -7.74 -0.65 -2.70
N ARG A 138 -8.83 -0.16 -3.29
CA ARG A 138 -8.93 1.17 -3.90
C ARG A 138 -10.28 1.80 -3.58
N HIS A 139 -10.53 2.04 -2.29
CA HIS A 139 -11.81 2.50 -1.78
C HIS A 139 -11.74 3.94 -1.26
N GLN A 140 -12.77 4.71 -1.58
CA GLN A 140 -13.04 5.97 -0.89
C GLN A 140 -13.45 5.69 0.56
N GLY A 141 -12.91 6.48 1.47
CA GLY A 141 -13.22 6.42 2.90
C GLY A 141 -12.96 7.78 3.55
N GLU A 142 -13.17 7.83 4.86
CA GLU A 142 -12.96 9.02 5.68
C GLU A 142 -11.83 8.75 6.66
N LEU A 143 -10.93 9.72 6.83
CA LEU A 143 -9.87 9.69 7.83
C LEU A 143 -9.93 10.99 8.63
N TYR A 144 -10.14 10.85 9.94
CA TYR A 144 -10.11 11.96 10.88
C TYR A 144 -8.82 11.89 11.67
N ILE A 145 -8.06 12.97 11.71
CA ILE A 145 -6.86 13.07 12.55
C ILE A 145 -7.25 13.75 13.87
N LEU A 146 -6.96 13.08 14.98
CA LEU A 146 -7.28 13.57 16.30
C LEU A 146 -6.16 14.50 16.77
N VAL A 147 -6.51 15.76 17.01
CA VAL A 147 -5.61 16.77 17.56
C VAL A 147 -6.08 17.14 18.96
N LYS A 148 -5.12 17.29 19.89
CA LYS A 148 -5.43 17.72 21.25
C LYS A 148 -6.07 19.11 21.20
N LYS A 149 -7.25 19.26 21.80
CA LYS A 149 -7.87 20.57 22.03
C LYS A 149 -6.96 21.37 22.97
N LYS A 150 -6.59 22.58 22.56
CA LYS A 150 -5.82 23.51 23.39
C LYS A 150 -6.62 23.94 24.61
#